data_AF-A0A6V8P4Y0-F1
#
_entry.id   AF-A0A6V8P4Y0-F1
#
_cell.length_a   1.000
_cell.length_b   1.000
_cell.length_c   1.000
_cell.angle_alpha   90.00
_cell.angle_beta   90.00
_cell.angle_gamma   90.00
#
_symmetry.space_group_name_H-M   'P 1'
#
loop_
_entity.id
_entity.type
_entity.pdbx_description
1 polymer ?
#
loop_
_entity_poly.entity_id
_entity_poly.type
_entity_poly.pdbx_seq_one_letter_code
_entity_poly.pdbx_strand_id
1 'polypeptide(L)'
;MLRNQRVSKTGLRSDILSLILVITVSFSLLQVSGCSIYNRFFSGPEPEDTVIVFFENLKNRNYAEAYELVEKGDRQRHSLDQFRKEMGTVLQIQSIQVLSSQISGQVAEVTINLTTIYEGGESVEEGIVVPLIKEEGEWKVDFWD
;
A
#
# COMPACT_ATOMS: atom_id res chain seq x y z
N MET A 1 14.29 44.85 -60.82
CA MET A 1 13.84 45.62 -59.63
C MET A 1 13.35 44.63 -58.58
N LEU A 2 13.92 44.70 -57.35
CA LEU A 2 13.34 44.48 -56.01
C LEU A 2 12.37 43.28 -55.80
N ARG A 3 12.41 42.44 -54.76
CA ARG A 3 13.08 42.37 -53.45
C ARG A 3 12.86 40.92 -53.00
N ASN A 4 13.90 40.14 -52.72
CA ASN A 4 13.72 38.82 -52.13
C ASN A 4 13.70 38.96 -50.60
N GLN A 5 12.57 38.66 -49.97
CA GLN A 5 12.43 38.68 -48.50
C GLN A 5 13.24 37.56 -47.88
N ARG A 6 14.26 37.91 -47.10
CA ARG A 6 14.91 36.98 -46.18
C ARG A 6 14.03 36.84 -44.94
N VAL A 7 13.20 35.80 -44.92
CA VAL A 7 12.56 35.34 -43.67
C VAL A 7 13.64 34.72 -42.80
N SER A 8 13.88 35.34 -41.65
CA SER A 8 14.85 34.90 -40.65
C SER A 8 14.43 33.56 -40.05
N LYS A 9 15.12 32.48 -40.40
CA LYS A 9 14.92 31.11 -39.90
C LYS A 9 15.63 30.83 -38.56
N THR A 10 16.07 31.85 -37.83
CA THR A 10 16.87 31.67 -36.61
C THR A 10 16.09 31.84 -35.30
N GLY A 11 14.86 32.38 -35.31
CA GLY A 11 14.04 32.52 -34.09
C GLY A 11 13.35 31.21 -33.65
N LEU A 12 12.78 30.47 -34.62
CA LEU A 12 11.87 29.36 -34.34
C LEU A 12 12.53 28.18 -33.59
N ARG A 13 13.84 27.97 -33.76
CA ARG A 13 14.58 26.88 -33.10
C ARG A 13 14.92 27.19 -31.64
N SER A 14 15.10 28.46 -31.30
CA SER A 14 15.41 28.89 -29.93
C SER A 14 14.17 28.78 -29.03
N ASP A 15 13.00 29.10 -29.57
CA ASP A 15 11.74 29.09 -28.81
C ASP A 15 11.27 27.66 -28.48
N ILE A 16 11.49 26.70 -29.38
CA ILE A 16 11.14 25.28 -29.15
C ILE A 16 12.05 24.65 -28.08
N LEU A 17 13.35 24.98 -28.09
CA LEU A 17 14.29 24.47 -27.08
C LEU A 17 13.98 25.03 -25.68
N SER A 18 13.57 26.30 -25.60
CA SER A 18 13.17 26.93 -24.35
C SER A 18 11.87 26.32 -23.78
N LEU A 19 10.90 26.01 -24.65
CA LEU A 19 9.63 25.39 -24.24
C LEU A 19 9.83 23.96 -23.66
N ILE A 20 10.73 23.17 -24.26
CA ILE A 20 11.05 21.81 -23.78
C ILE A 20 11.72 21.85 -22.41
N LEU A 21 12.58 22.84 -22.14
CA LEU A 21 13.27 23.01 -20.86
C LEU A 21 12.28 23.34 -19.72
N VAL A 22 11.24 24.13 -19.98
CA VAL A 22 10.24 24.50 -18.96
C VAL A 22 9.35 23.31 -18.59
N ILE A 23 9.02 22.43 -19.56
CA ILE A 23 8.19 21.24 -19.32
C ILE A 23 8.93 20.20 -18.46
N THR A 24 10.24 19.99 -18.66
CA THR A 24 11.03 19.04 -17.86
C THR A 24 11.29 19.51 -16.43
N VAL A 25 11.44 20.82 -16.21
CA VAL A 25 11.59 21.37 -14.84
C VAL A 25 10.28 21.26 -14.06
N SER A 26 9.13 21.39 -14.72
CA SER A 26 7.80 21.31 -14.08
C SER A 26 7.43 19.88 -13.65
N PHE A 27 7.84 18.87 -14.42
CA PHE A 27 7.53 17.47 -14.11
C PHE A 27 8.34 16.92 -12.92
N SER A 28 9.49 17.54 -12.63
CA SER A 28 10.37 17.16 -11.52
C SER A 28 9.84 17.57 -10.13
N LEU A 29 8.82 18.43 -10.07
CA LEU A 29 8.26 18.94 -8.81
C LEU A 29 7.02 18.19 -8.31
N LEU A 30 6.48 17.24 -9.09
CA LEU A 30 5.31 16.45 -8.71
C LEU A 30 5.63 15.12 -8.00
N GLN A 31 6.89 14.84 -7.67
CA GLN A 31 7.28 13.54 -7.08
C GLN A 31 7.76 13.57 -5.62
N VAL A 32 7.47 14.62 -4.84
CA VAL A 32 7.88 14.67 -3.43
C VAL A 32 6.70 14.97 -2.52
N SER A 33 5.74 14.04 -2.45
CA SER A 33 4.78 13.94 -1.33
C SER A 33 4.48 12.49 -0.94
N GLY A 34 5.38 11.56 -1.29
CA GLY A 34 5.20 10.11 -1.04
C GLY A 34 6.41 9.40 -0.41
N CYS A 35 7.42 10.13 0.06
CA CYS A 35 8.62 9.53 0.65
C CYS A 35 8.56 9.55 2.19
N SER A 36 7.75 8.67 2.76
CA SER A 36 7.94 8.17 4.14
C SER A 36 8.19 6.66 4.17
N ILE A 37 7.89 5.95 3.08
CA ILE A 37 7.80 4.48 3.07
C ILE A 37 9.09 3.80 2.57
N TYR A 38 9.94 4.47 1.79
CA TYR A 38 11.07 3.83 1.11
C TYR A 38 12.33 3.60 1.98
N ASN A 39 12.42 4.16 3.18
CA ASN A 39 13.61 3.99 4.03
C ASN A 39 13.65 2.64 4.80
N ARG A 40 12.63 1.77 4.69
CA ARG A 40 12.60 0.44 5.35
C ARG A 40 13.20 -0.71 4.51
N PHE A 41 13.76 -0.44 3.33
CA PHE A 41 14.07 -1.47 2.33
C PHE A 41 15.24 -2.43 2.64
N PHE A 42 16.06 -2.19 3.67
CA PHE A 42 17.25 -3.02 3.94
C PHE A 42 17.05 -4.18 4.94
N SER A 43 15.87 -4.32 5.56
CA SER A 43 15.61 -5.36 6.58
C SER A 43 14.40 -6.27 6.27
N GLY A 44 13.75 -6.08 5.11
CA GLY A 44 12.40 -6.59 4.87
C GLY A 44 11.34 -5.81 5.65
N PRO A 45 10.05 -5.89 5.28
CA PRO A 45 8.98 -5.26 6.07
C PRO A 45 8.97 -5.84 7.48
N GLU A 46 8.66 -5.01 8.49
CA GLU A 46 8.41 -5.48 9.85
C GLU A 46 7.06 -6.23 9.90
N PRO A 47 6.84 -7.18 10.83
CA PRO A 47 5.56 -7.88 10.92
C PRO A 47 4.40 -6.90 11.18
N GLU A 48 4.63 -5.84 11.94
CA GLU A 48 3.68 -4.75 12.19
C GLU A 48 3.24 -4.07 10.89
N ASP A 49 4.18 -3.79 9.98
CA ASP A 49 3.88 -3.19 8.68
C ASP A 49 2.97 -4.11 7.86
N THR A 50 3.24 -5.41 7.89
CA THR A 50 2.44 -6.41 7.16
C THR A 50 1.01 -6.43 7.67
N VAL A 51 0.80 -6.40 8.98
CA VAL A 51 -0.53 -6.32 9.61
C VAL A 51 -1.24 -5.03 9.23
N ILE A 52 -0.56 -3.88 9.32
CA ILE A 52 -1.14 -2.60 8.95
C ILE A 52 -1.61 -2.63 7.48
N VAL A 53 -0.75 -3.07 6.56
CA VAL A 53 -1.09 -3.14 5.13
C VAL A 53 -2.23 -4.14 4.88
N PHE A 54 -2.28 -5.26 5.60
CA PHE A 54 -3.37 -6.23 5.52
C PHE A 54 -4.71 -5.59 5.89
N PHE A 55 -4.82 -4.98 7.08
CA PHE A 55 -6.07 -4.37 7.54
C PHE A 55 -6.43 -3.10 6.75
N GLU A 56 -5.46 -2.34 6.25
CA GLU A 56 -5.74 -1.22 5.33
C GLU A 56 -6.34 -1.70 4.01
N ASN A 57 -5.86 -2.82 3.46
CA ASN A 57 -6.49 -3.42 2.28
C ASN A 57 -7.92 -3.91 2.58
N LEU A 58 -8.14 -4.55 3.74
CA LEU A 58 -9.50 -4.92 4.17
C LEU A 58 -10.42 -3.71 4.31
N LYS A 59 -9.95 -2.64 4.96
CA LYS A 59 -10.68 -1.37 5.13
C LYS A 59 -11.09 -0.78 3.77
N ASN A 60 -10.20 -0.84 2.79
CA ASN A 60 -10.43 -0.32 1.44
C ASN A 60 -11.14 -1.32 0.51
N ARG A 61 -11.54 -2.50 1.00
CA ARG A 61 -12.16 -3.60 0.22
C ARG A 61 -11.28 -4.15 -0.90
N ASN A 62 -9.96 -3.97 -0.78
CA ASN A 62 -8.93 -4.51 -1.66
C ASN A 62 -8.63 -5.96 -1.26
N TYR A 63 -9.63 -6.84 -1.39
CA TYR A 63 -9.55 -8.21 -0.87
C TYR A 63 -8.48 -9.05 -1.57
N ALA A 64 -8.19 -8.78 -2.85
CA ALA A 64 -7.16 -9.51 -3.58
C ALA A 64 -5.77 -9.20 -3.01
N GLU A 65 -5.51 -7.93 -2.74
CA GLU A 65 -4.26 -7.42 -2.18
C GLU A 65 -4.07 -7.86 -0.72
N ALA A 66 -5.14 -7.85 0.08
CA ALA A 66 -5.11 -8.44 1.42
C ALA A 66 -4.83 -9.94 1.38
N TYR A 67 -5.45 -10.66 0.44
CA TYR A 67 -5.27 -12.10 0.29
C TYR A 67 -3.83 -12.46 -0.10
N GLU A 68 -3.15 -11.67 -0.93
CA GLU A 68 -1.73 -11.89 -1.27
C GLU A 68 -0.77 -11.80 -0.06
N LEU A 69 -1.21 -11.20 1.04
CA LEU A 69 -0.46 -11.15 2.29
C LEU A 69 -0.73 -12.36 3.20
N VAL A 70 -1.68 -13.22 2.86
CA VAL A 70 -1.96 -14.47 3.58
C VAL A 70 -0.91 -15.52 3.22
N GLU A 71 -0.53 -16.32 4.21
CA GLU A 71 0.49 -17.36 4.07
C GLU A 71 0.07 -18.42 3.04
N LYS A 72 1.07 -19.04 2.42
CA LYS A 72 0.86 -19.87 1.24
C LYS A 72 0.07 -21.13 1.57
N GLY A 73 0.22 -21.69 2.77
CA GLY A 73 -0.53 -22.87 3.20
C GLY A 73 -2.03 -22.60 3.20
N ASP A 74 -2.43 -21.50 3.83
CA ASP A 74 -3.79 -20.97 3.80
C ASP A 74 -4.30 -20.70 2.39
N ARG A 75 -3.50 -20.02 1.54
CA ARG A 75 -3.92 -19.73 0.16
C ARG A 75 -4.05 -20.97 -0.74
N GLN A 76 -3.45 -22.10 -0.36
CA GLN A 76 -3.63 -23.38 -1.05
C GLN A 76 -4.91 -24.10 -0.61
N ARG A 77 -5.35 -23.89 0.63
CA ARG A 77 -6.52 -24.55 1.23
C ARG A 77 -7.80 -23.76 0.99
N HIS A 78 -7.68 -22.44 0.98
CA HIS A 78 -8.79 -21.51 0.81
C HIS A 78 -8.65 -20.77 -0.51
N SER A 79 -9.75 -20.18 -0.98
CA SER A 79 -9.75 -19.39 -2.23
C SER A 79 -10.00 -17.93 -1.92
N LEU A 80 -9.59 -17.04 -2.84
CA LEU A 80 -9.91 -15.62 -2.74
C LEU A 80 -11.42 -15.36 -2.61
N ASP A 81 -12.27 -16.16 -3.26
CA ASP A 81 -13.72 -16.01 -3.16
C ASP A 81 -14.24 -16.43 -1.77
N GLN A 82 -13.65 -17.48 -1.16
CA GLN A 82 -13.96 -17.84 0.23
C GLN A 82 -13.51 -16.72 1.19
N PHE A 83 -12.29 -16.23 1.04
CA PHE A 83 -11.77 -15.12 1.81
C PHE A 83 -12.67 -13.88 1.70
N ARG A 84 -13.07 -13.50 0.49
CA ARG A 84 -13.99 -12.38 0.25
C ARG A 84 -15.34 -12.61 0.92
N LYS A 85 -15.85 -13.84 0.97
CA LYS A 85 -17.13 -14.14 1.63
C LYS A 85 -17.04 -13.95 3.15
N GLU A 86 -15.95 -14.40 3.76
CA GLU A 86 -15.69 -14.26 5.19
C GLU A 86 -15.40 -12.80 5.57
N MET A 87 -14.63 -12.08 4.74
CA MET A 87 -14.36 -10.65 4.92
C MET A 87 -15.54 -9.75 4.54
N GLY A 88 -16.43 -10.22 3.66
CA GLY A 88 -17.60 -9.47 3.23
C GLY A 88 -18.65 -9.28 4.33
N THR A 89 -18.58 -10.11 5.38
CA THR A 89 -19.36 -9.93 6.61
C THR A 89 -18.67 -9.02 7.64
N VAL A 90 -17.42 -8.62 7.40
CA VAL A 90 -16.67 -7.76 8.32
C VAL A 90 -17.19 -6.32 8.23
N LEU A 91 -17.38 -5.75 9.40
CA LEU A 91 -17.90 -4.41 9.65
C LEU A 91 -16.93 -3.35 9.14
N GLN A 92 -17.39 -2.12 8.96
CA GLN A 92 -16.54 -1.04 8.44
C GLN A 92 -15.39 -0.77 9.42
N ILE A 93 -14.17 -1.13 9.03
CA ILE A 93 -12.97 -0.81 9.81
C ILE A 93 -12.77 0.71 9.79
N GLN A 94 -12.63 1.32 10.97
CA GLN A 94 -12.38 2.75 11.14
C GLN A 94 -10.88 3.03 11.35
N SER A 95 -10.25 2.29 12.26
CA SER A 95 -8.85 2.47 12.62
C SER A 95 -8.20 1.18 13.06
N ILE A 96 -6.88 1.13 12.88
CA ILE A 96 -6.00 0.06 13.34
C ILE A 96 -4.88 0.70 14.16
N GLN A 97 -4.62 0.19 15.36
CA GLN A 97 -3.51 0.61 16.19
C GLN A 97 -2.69 -0.59 16.62
N VAL A 98 -1.41 -0.64 16.26
CA VAL A 98 -0.51 -1.67 16.77
C VAL A 98 -0.17 -1.36 18.23
N LEU A 99 -0.33 -2.35 19.10
CA LEU A 99 -0.03 -2.25 20.53
C LEU A 99 1.32 -2.85 20.87
N SER A 100 1.61 -4.02 20.31
CA SER A 100 2.87 -4.74 20.54
C SER A 100 3.10 -5.78 19.46
N SER A 101 4.36 -6.24 19.36
CA SER A 101 4.74 -7.39 18.56
C SER A 101 5.66 -8.31 19.38
N GLN A 102 5.56 -9.60 19.11
CA GLN A 102 6.45 -10.62 19.65
C GLN A 102 6.99 -11.42 18.47
N ILE A 103 8.30 -11.42 18.27
CA ILE A 103 8.96 -12.09 17.14
C ILE A 103 9.81 -13.23 17.69
N SER A 104 9.57 -14.45 17.19
CA SER A 104 10.33 -15.65 17.54
C SER A 104 10.77 -16.38 16.28
N GLY A 105 11.95 -16.00 15.76
CA GLY A 105 12.50 -16.61 14.56
C GLY A 105 11.68 -16.32 13.30
N GLN A 106 10.95 -17.33 12.81
CA GLN A 106 10.12 -17.26 11.60
C GLN A 106 8.63 -17.09 11.91
N VAL A 107 8.25 -16.92 13.18
CA VAL A 107 6.87 -16.62 13.58
C VAL A 107 6.83 -15.29 14.33
N ALA A 108 5.71 -14.60 14.23
CA ALA A 108 5.43 -13.40 15.00
C ALA A 108 3.97 -13.33 15.40
N GLU A 109 3.70 -12.66 16.51
CA GLU A 109 2.35 -12.30 16.94
C GLU A 109 2.31 -10.78 17.08
N VAL A 110 1.39 -10.13 16.40
CA VAL A 110 1.18 -8.69 16.50
C VAL A 110 -0.16 -8.45 17.16
N THR A 111 -0.16 -7.78 18.31
CA THR A 111 -1.39 -7.38 18.99
C THR A 111 -1.78 -6.01 18.48
N ILE A 112 -3.01 -5.88 17.99
CA ILE A 112 -3.58 -4.62 17.52
C ILE A 112 -4.87 -4.32 18.27
N ASN A 113 -5.24 -3.04 18.29
CA ASN A 113 -6.59 -2.59 18.58
C ASN A 113 -7.28 -2.26 17.25
N LEU A 114 -8.40 -2.92 16.98
CA LEU A 114 -9.20 -2.73 15.78
C LEU A 114 -10.48 -1.99 16.17
N THR A 115 -10.73 -0.85 15.54
CA THR A 115 -11.99 -0.12 15.70
C THR A 115 -12.87 -0.37 14.49
N THR A 116 -14.08 -0.90 14.70
CA THR A 116 -15.07 -1.15 13.64
C THR A 116 -16.38 -0.44 13.92
N ILE A 117 -17.14 -0.12 12.86
CA ILE A 117 -18.45 0.53 12.95
C ILE A 117 -19.52 -0.44 12.48
N TYR A 118 -20.53 -0.67 13.33
CA TYR A 118 -21.68 -1.50 13.03
C TYR A 118 -22.78 -0.75 12.28
N GLU A 119 -23.70 -1.49 11.64
CA GLU A 119 -24.93 -0.94 11.10
C GLU A 119 -25.77 -0.33 12.23
N GLY A 120 -25.67 0.99 12.39
CA GLY A 120 -26.20 1.72 13.55
C GLY A 120 -25.27 2.84 14.04
N GLY A 121 -24.01 2.87 13.58
CA GLY A 121 -23.05 3.93 13.89
C GLY A 121 -22.32 3.74 15.22
N GLU A 122 -22.60 2.65 15.94
CA GLU A 122 -21.85 2.27 17.13
C GLU A 122 -20.45 1.79 16.73
N SER A 123 -19.44 2.35 17.39
CA SER A 123 -18.04 1.97 17.20
C SER A 123 -17.64 1.00 18.30
N VAL A 124 -17.04 -0.13 17.92
CA VAL A 124 -16.51 -1.13 18.84
C VAL A 124 -15.01 -1.21 18.64
N GLU A 125 -14.29 -1.25 19.76
CA GLU A 125 -12.85 -1.37 19.80
C GLU A 125 -12.48 -2.73 20.40
N GLU A 126 -11.76 -3.54 19.64
CA GLU A 126 -11.41 -4.91 19.99
C GLU A 126 -9.90 -5.13 19.86
N GLY A 127 -9.30 -5.64 20.94
CA GLY A 127 -7.92 -6.10 20.92
C GLY A 127 -7.84 -7.48 20.26
N ILE A 128 -7.10 -7.60 19.16
CA ILE A 128 -6.90 -8.86 18.45
C ILE A 128 -5.40 -9.18 18.31
N VAL A 129 -5.07 -10.46 18.41
CA VAL A 129 -3.71 -10.97 18.14
C VAL A 129 -3.71 -11.55 16.73
N VAL A 130 -2.79 -11.06 15.90
CA VAL A 130 -2.64 -11.47 14.51
C VAL A 130 -1.38 -12.32 14.42
N PRO A 131 -1.51 -13.64 14.15
CA PRO A 131 -0.35 -14.49 13.93
C PRO A 131 0.23 -14.24 12.52
N LEU A 132 1.56 -14.30 12.44
CA LEU A 132 2.30 -14.18 11.20
C LEU A 132 3.38 -15.26 11.12
N ILE A 133 3.62 -15.71 9.90
CA ILE A 133 4.73 -16.58 9.54
C ILE A 133 5.61 -15.90 8.49
N LYS A 134 6.90 -16.16 8.55
CA LYS A 134 7.88 -15.63 7.60
C LYS A 134 8.11 -16.64 6.48
N GLU A 135 7.70 -16.26 5.27
CA GLU A 135 7.87 -17.05 4.04
C GLU A 135 8.81 -16.31 3.09
N GLU A 136 9.88 -16.97 2.64
CA GLU A 136 10.81 -16.42 1.64
C GLU A 136 11.41 -15.05 2.01
N GLY A 137 11.45 -14.72 3.32
CA GLY A 137 11.97 -13.45 3.83
C GLY A 137 10.91 -12.37 4.08
N GLU A 138 9.66 -12.60 3.68
CA GLU A 138 8.51 -11.72 3.89
C GLU A 138 7.60 -12.26 4.99
N TRP A 139 7.01 -11.38 5.79
CA TRP A 139 5.94 -11.78 6.71
C TRP A 139 4.63 -11.97 5.96
N LYS A 140 3.88 -12.98 6.35
CA LYS A 140 2.55 -13.31 5.85
C LYS A 140 1.62 -13.55 7.04
N VAL A 141 0.36 -13.14 6.89
CA VAL A 141 -0.67 -13.35 7.90
C VAL A 141 -1.09 -14.81 7.87
N ASP A 142 -1.07 -15.44 9.03
CA ASP A 142 -1.70 -16.73 9.25
C ASP A 142 -3.16 -16.46 9.63
N PHE A 143 -4.10 -16.71 8.72
CA PHE A 143 -5.45 -16.16 8.84
C PHE A 143 -6.47 -17.19 9.34
N TRP A 144 -6.28 -18.48 9.01
CA TRP A 144 -7.20 -19.56 9.37
C TRP A 144 -6.70 -20.50 10.49
N ASP A 145 -5.62 -20.15 11.20
CA ASP A 145 -5.13 -20.88 12.39
C ASP A 145 -5.91 -20.54 13.69
#